data_AF-A0AAU5ND98-F1
#
_entry.id   AF-A0AAU5ND98-F1
#
_cell.length_a   1.000
_cell.length_b   1.000
_cell.length_c   1.000
_cell.angle_alpha   90.00
_cell.angle_beta   90.00
_cell.angle_gamma   90.00
#
_symmetry.space_group_name_H-M   'P 1'
#
loop_
_entity.id
_entity.type
_entity.pdbx_description
1 polymer ?
#
loop_
_entity_poly.entity_id
_entity_poly.type
_entity_poly.pdbx_seq_one_letter_code
_entity_poly.pdbx_strand_id
1 'polypeptide(L)'
;MNKLRAAVPGIALSGLLLVTGATPALAASSASHTAASPTAAAAVTKAQKLAKLKTLTQNSEASSLKWTSALGDHNAGRASINKYKFNWHTDYCSYSPDTLPGGYVFKWGCYRHDFSYRNYKSLVGNAAFKRDHKLRVDKALLGDLNRVCGHRFWADPLPASERSRLKAACYKAAKKYYNAVRAAG
;
A
#
# COMPACT_ATOMS: atom_id res chain seq x y z
N MET A 1 11.26 -55.25 3.40
CA MET A 1 12.12 -55.43 2.20
C MET A 1 12.00 -54.12 1.42
N ASN A 2 12.94 -53.20 1.30
CA ASN A 2 14.40 -53.19 1.43
C ASN A 2 14.87 -52.00 2.29
N LYS A 3 15.93 -52.24 3.06
CA LYS A 3 16.80 -51.21 3.64
C LYS A 3 17.70 -50.65 2.53
N LEU A 4 18.10 -49.38 2.63
CA LEU A 4 19.52 -48.99 2.58
C LEU A 4 19.69 -47.55 3.05
N ARG A 5 20.48 -47.44 4.12
CA ARG A 5 21.02 -46.21 4.72
C ARG A 5 22.25 -45.79 3.91
N ALA A 6 22.49 -44.49 3.77
CA ALA A 6 23.82 -43.97 3.50
C ALA A 6 24.10 -42.80 4.43
N ALA A 7 25.03 -43.02 5.35
CA ALA A 7 25.62 -42.02 6.22
C ALA A 7 26.72 -41.28 5.47
N VAL A 8 26.89 -39.98 5.72
CA VAL A 8 28.07 -39.22 5.32
C VAL A 8 28.87 -38.92 6.60
N PRO A 9 30.13 -39.38 6.72
CA PRO A 9 30.97 -39.06 7.85
C PRO A 9 31.57 -37.65 7.70
N GLY A 10 31.68 -36.96 8.84
CA GLY A 10 32.42 -35.71 8.95
C GLY A 10 33.93 -35.91 8.83
N ILE A 11 34.62 -34.83 8.46
CA ILE A 11 36.06 -34.67 8.68
C ILE A 11 36.27 -33.35 9.41
N ALA A 12 37.18 -33.46 10.37
CA ALA A 12 37.50 -32.57 11.45
C ALA A 12 38.71 -31.68 11.17
N LEU A 13 38.72 -30.56 11.90
CA LEU A 13 39.84 -29.85 12.53
C LEU A 13 41.03 -29.29 11.70
N SER A 14 41.09 -27.96 11.77
CA SER A 14 42.16 -27.18 12.41
C SER A 14 43.60 -27.32 11.89
N GLY A 15 43.98 -26.37 11.03
CA GLY A 15 45.38 -26.00 10.79
C GLY A 15 45.72 -24.72 11.57
N LEU A 16 46.54 -24.87 12.62
CA LEU A 16 47.17 -23.78 13.36
C LEU A 16 48.49 -23.42 12.66
N LEU A 17 48.62 -22.20 12.13
CA LEU A 17 49.87 -21.69 11.58
C LEU A 17 50.38 -20.56 12.48
N LEU A 18 51.43 -20.86 13.25
CA LEU A 18 52.27 -19.88 13.93
C LEU A 18 53.29 -19.35 12.90
N VAL A 19 53.18 -18.07 12.56
CA VAL A 19 54.24 -17.34 11.86
C VAL A 19 54.72 -16.24 12.81
N THR A 20 55.96 -16.42 13.28
CA THR A 20 56.78 -15.37 13.87
C THR A 20 57.47 -14.61 12.73
N GLY A 21 57.29 -13.30 12.67
CA GLY A 21 57.93 -12.44 11.68
C GLY A 21 58.09 -11.02 12.21
N ALA A 22 59.34 -10.60 12.33
CA ALA A 22 59.76 -9.27 12.76
C ALA A 22 59.48 -8.18 11.69
N THR A 23 59.54 -6.94 12.14
CA THR A 23 59.09 -5.66 11.56
C THR A 23 59.59 -5.32 10.14
N PRO A 24 58.84 -4.45 9.42
CA PRO A 24 59.33 -3.08 9.27
C PRO A 24 58.27 -2.00 9.49
N ALA A 25 58.72 -0.86 10.02
CA ALA A 25 57.95 0.37 10.11
C ALA A 25 57.56 0.86 8.72
N LEU A 26 56.27 0.85 8.41
CA LEU A 26 55.70 1.50 7.24
C LEU A 26 55.17 2.87 7.67
N ALA A 27 55.73 3.90 7.05
CA ALA A 27 55.35 5.29 7.20
C ALA A 27 53.83 5.47 7.03
N ALA A 28 53.22 6.22 7.93
CA ALA A 28 51.86 6.69 7.80
C ALA A 28 51.77 7.66 6.62
N SER A 29 51.42 7.17 5.43
CA SER A 29 50.83 8.02 4.41
C SER A 29 49.42 8.37 4.88
N SER A 30 49.27 9.60 5.37
CA SER A 30 47.98 10.24 5.59
C SER A 30 47.24 10.31 4.26
N ALA A 31 46.54 9.24 3.89
CA ALA A 31 45.56 9.30 2.84
C ALA A 31 44.50 10.29 3.31
N SER A 32 44.48 11.48 2.70
CA SER A 32 43.39 12.43 2.83
C SER A 32 42.12 11.73 2.35
N HIS A 33 41.41 11.12 3.29
CA HIS A 33 40.05 10.67 3.07
C HIS A 33 39.27 11.97 2.90
N THR A 34 39.07 12.39 1.64
CA THR A 34 37.97 13.27 1.30
C THR A 34 36.71 12.52 1.71
N ALA A 35 36.28 12.78 2.94
CA ALA A 35 35.01 12.30 3.45
C ALA A 35 33.96 12.81 2.48
N ALA A 36 33.51 11.93 1.59
CA ALA A 36 32.34 12.17 0.76
C ALA A 36 31.22 12.49 1.74
N SER A 37 30.84 13.77 1.80
CA SER A 37 29.73 14.19 2.62
C SER A 37 28.53 13.36 2.21
N PRO A 38 27.76 12.80 3.16
CA PRO A 38 26.57 12.05 2.81
C PRO A 38 25.67 12.99 2.02
N THR A 39 25.52 12.72 0.72
CA THR A 39 24.63 13.48 -0.15
C THR A 39 23.25 13.38 0.48
N ALA A 40 22.79 14.46 1.10
CA ALA A 40 21.47 14.50 1.73
C ALA A 40 20.45 14.10 0.66
N ALA A 41 19.76 12.97 0.86
CA ALA A 41 18.78 12.49 -0.09
C ALA A 41 17.77 13.60 -0.37
N ALA A 42 17.69 14.05 -1.63
CA ALA A 42 16.83 15.16 -2.01
C ALA A 42 15.38 14.90 -1.58
N ALA A 43 14.75 15.90 -0.98
CA ALA A 43 13.37 15.81 -0.54
C ALA A 43 12.45 15.53 -1.74
N VAL A 44 11.41 14.72 -1.51
CA VAL A 44 10.41 14.40 -2.55
C VAL A 44 9.73 15.69 -3.01
N THR A 45 9.81 15.98 -4.31
CA THR A 45 9.19 17.16 -4.89
C THR A 45 7.67 17.04 -4.94
N LYS A 46 6.97 18.18 -5.01
CA LYS A 46 5.52 18.22 -5.18
C LYS A 46 5.06 17.42 -6.41
N ALA A 47 5.78 17.52 -7.52
CA ALA A 47 5.50 16.79 -8.75
C ALA A 47 5.64 15.27 -8.57
N GLN A 48 6.72 14.82 -7.94
CA GLN A 48 6.92 13.39 -7.63
C GLN A 48 5.83 12.85 -6.70
N LYS A 49 5.43 13.63 -5.68
CA LYS A 49 4.35 13.26 -4.76
C LYS A 49 3.00 13.18 -5.46
N LEU A 50 2.70 14.12 -6.34
CA LEU A 50 1.47 14.11 -7.15
C LEU A 50 1.45 12.93 -8.13
N ALA A 51 2.57 12.63 -8.78
CA ALA A 51 2.70 11.48 -9.67
C ALA A 51 2.46 10.17 -8.92
N LYS A 52 3.10 9.97 -7.76
CA LYS A 52 2.86 8.80 -6.92
C LYS A 52 1.40 8.72 -6.46
N LEU A 53 0.83 9.82 -5.97
CA LEU A 53 -0.58 9.86 -5.57
C LEU A 53 -1.51 9.45 -6.72
N LYS A 54 -1.25 9.93 -7.94
CA LYS A 54 -2.03 9.57 -9.13
C LYS A 54 -2.01 8.06 -9.39
N THR A 55 -0.91 7.36 -9.13
CA THR A 55 -0.83 5.89 -9.30
C THR A 55 -1.65 5.09 -8.29
N LEU A 56 -2.00 5.67 -7.15
CA LEU A 56 -2.75 5.02 -6.08
C LEU A 56 -4.26 5.33 -6.15
N THR A 57 -4.66 6.28 -6.99
CA THR A 57 -6.00 6.88 -6.98
C THR A 57 -6.69 6.87 -8.35
N GLN A 58 -6.23 6.02 -9.29
CA GLN A 58 -6.97 5.79 -10.53
C GLN A 58 -8.24 4.99 -10.28
N ASN A 59 -9.20 5.14 -11.21
CA ASN A 59 -10.40 4.31 -11.26
C ASN A 59 -10.11 2.99 -11.99
N SER A 60 -9.26 2.15 -11.39
CA SER A 60 -8.96 0.81 -11.90
C SER A 60 -8.65 -0.15 -10.76
N GLU A 61 -8.86 -1.44 -10.98
CA GLU A 61 -8.51 -2.48 -10.03
C GLU A 61 -7.00 -2.49 -9.73
N ALA A 62 -6.16 -2.36 -10.76
CA ALA A 62 -4.71 -2.26 -10.59
C ALA A 62 -4.29 -1.12 -9.66
N SER A 63 -5.00 0.02 -9.69
CA SER A 63 -4.74 1.12 -8.76
C SER A 63 -5.22 0.84 -7.35
N SER A 64 -6.34 0.12 -7.19
CA SER A 64 -6.83 -0.33 -5.89
C SER A 64 -5.82 -1.28 -5.23
N LEU A 65 -5.29 -2.25 -5.98
CA LEU A 65 -4.23 -3.16 -5.51
C LEU A 65 -2.93 -2.42 -5.16
N LYS A 66 -2.51 -1.44 -5.98
CA LYS A 66 -1.35 -0.59 -5.68
C LYS A 66 -1.54 0.21 -4.39
N TRP A 67 -2.74 0.72 -4.15
CA TRP A 67 -3.06 1.42 -2.90
C TRP A 67 -3.04 0.48 -1.70
N THR A 68 -3.63 -0.71 -1.80
CA THR A 68 -3.60 -1.72 -0.73
C THR A 68 -2.17 -2.15 -0.40
N SER A 69 -1.34 -2.39 -1.41
CA SER A 69 0.09 -2.67 -1.21
C SER A 69 0.83 -1.49 -0.57
N ALA A 70 0.55 -0.25 -1.00
CA ALA A 70 1.14 0.94 -0.40
C ALA A 70 0.71 1.15 1.06
N LEU A 71 -0.53 0.80 1.41
CA LEU A 71 -1.01 0.80 2.80
C LEU A 71 -0.26 -0.25 3.63
N GLY A 72 -0.06 -1.46 3.10
CA GLY A 72 0.78 -2.48 3.75
C GLY A 72 2.21 -2.01 3.98
N ASP A 73 2.84 -1.41 2.97
CA ASP A 73 4.17 -0.81 3.08
C ASP A 73 4.23 0.32 4.12
N HIS A 74 3.19 1.16 4.18
CA HIS A 74 3.09 2.25 5.16
C HIS A 74 3.06 1.71 6.58
N ASN A 75 2.19 0.73 6.83
CA ASN A 75 2.05 0.07 8.14
C ASN A 75 3.33 -0.66 8.55
N ALA A 76 4.08 -1.20 7.58
CA ALA A 76 5.38 -1.83 7.81
C ALA A 76 6.56 -0.82 7.90
N GLY A 77 6.29 0.49 7.94
CA GLY A 77 7.33 1.50 8.09
C GLY A 77 8.23 1.69 6.87
N ARG A 78 7.86 1.17 5.69
CA ARG A 78 8.74 1.13 4.52
C ARG A 78 9.01 2.52 3.94
N ALA A 79 10.30 2.82 3.71
CA ALA A 79 10.73 4.07 3.10
C ALA A 79 10.19 4.26 1.66
N SER A 80 9.82 3.17 0.97
CA SER A 80 9.22 3.17 -0.38
C SER A 80 8.01 4.11 -0.48
N ILE A 81 7.22 4.22 0.59
CA ILE A 81 6.00 5.03 0.64
C ILE A 81 6.07 6.15 1.69
N ASN A 82 6.75 5.94 2.83
CA ASN A 82 6.77 6.92 3.92
C ASN A 82 7.53 8.20 3.56
N LYS A 83 8.49 8.13 2.63
CA LYS A 83 9.19 9.32 2.11
C LYS A 83 8.24 10.36 1.48
N TYR A 84 7.06 9.93 1.00
CA TYR A 84 6.07 10.83 0.41
C TYR A 84 5.26 11.59 1.47
N LYS A 85 5.29 11.19 2.74
CA LYS A 85 4.52 11.83 3.83
C LYS A 85 3.05 12.04 3.45
N PHE A 86 2.41 10.99 2.92
CA PHE A 86 0.97 11.03 2.64
C PHE A 86 0.18 11.06 3.94
N ASN A 87 -0.99 11.69 3.92
CA ASN A 87 -1.95 11.60 4.98
C ASN A 87 -2.72 10.27 4.86
N TRP A 88 -2.55 9.38 5.82
CA TRP A 88 -3.21 8.08 5.91
C TRP A 88 -4.38 8.07 6.91
N HIS A 89 -4.76 9.22 7.46
CA HIS A 89 -5.90 9.29 8.35
C HIS A 89 -7.22 9.01 7.60
N THR A 90 -8.10 8.28 8.25
CA THR A 90 -9.40 7.83 7.73
C THR A 90 -10.40 7.78 8.87
N ASP A 91 -11.61 8.22 8.57
CA ASP A 91 -12.83 8.02 9.37
C ASP A 91 -13.75 6.99 8.69
N TYR A 92 -13.23 6.34 7.65
CA TYR A 92 -13.88 5.26 6.90
C TYR A 92 -15.16 5.77 6.26
N CYS A 93 -16.27 5.05 6.36
CA CYS A 93 -17.50 5.47 5.71
C CYS A 93 -18.29 6.53 6.50
N SER A 94 -17.73 7.09 7.59
CA SER A 94 -18.15 8.25 8.42
C SER A 94 -19.65 8.44 8.67
N TYR A 95 -20.43 8.76 7.63
CA TYR A 95 -21.87 8.95 7.69
C TYR A 95 -22.67 7.77 7.13
N SER A 96 -22.03 6.63 6.90
CA SER A 96 -22.63 5.46 6.27
C SER A 96 -22.01 4.15 6.80
N PRO A 97 -22.74 3.01 6.75
CA PRO A 97 -22.25 1.76 7.31
C PRO A 97 -20.99 1.19 6.63
N ASP A 98 -19.92 0.96 7.39
CA ASP A 98 -18.69 0.31 6.89
C ASP A 98 -18.92 -1.10 6.31
N THR A 99 -19.91 -1.82 6.85
CA THR A 99 -20.26 -3.18 6.45
C THR A 99 -21.75 -3.24 6.14
N LEU A 100 -22.09 -3.85 5.01
CA LEU A 100 -23.46 -4.07 4.56
C LEU A 100 -23.92 -5.51 4.85
N PRO A 101 -25.25 -5.75 4.88
CA PRO A 101 -25.81 -7.09 4.97
C PRO A 101 -25.22 -8.05 3.93
N GLY A 102 -25.00 -9.30 4.33
CA GLY A 102 -24.35 -10.31 3.49
C GLY A 102 -22.82 -10.30 3.53
N GLY A 103 -22.21 -9.52 4.43
CA GLY A 103 -20.75 -9.52 4.66
C GLY A 103 -19.96 -8.67 3.67
N TYR A 104 -20.59 -7.74 2.96
CA TYR A 104 -19.89 -6.82 2.06
C TYR A 104 -19.26 -5.68 2.86
N VAL A 105 -17.94 -5.56 2.83
CA VAL A 105 -17.18 -4.58 3.62
C VAL A 105 -16.74 -3.40 2.73
N PHE A 106 -17.39 -2.25 2.89
CA PHE A 106 -17.10 -1.00 2.16
C PHE A 106 -15.97 -0.19 2.77
N LYS A 107 -15.62 -0.46 4.03
CA LYS A 107 -14.55 0.19 4.81
C LYS A 107 -13.29 0.52 4.00
N TRP A 108 -12.77 -0.44 3.22
CA TRP A 108 -11.53 -0.26 2.47
C TRP A 108 -11.68 0.66 1.25
N GLY A 109 -12.84 0.65 0.59
CA GLY A 109 -13.15 1.61 -0.47
C GLY A 109 -13.25 3.03 0.07
N CYS A 110 -13.89 3.21 1.24
CA CYS A 110 -13.97 4.49 1.92
C CYS A 110 -12.59 5.00 2.36
N TYR A 111 -11.74 4.13 2.93
CA TYR A 111 -10.36 4.52 3.29
C TYR A 111 -9.56 5.02 2.07
N ARG A 112 -9.63 4.32 0.93
CA ARG A 112 -8.94 4.81 -0.27
C ARG A 112 -9.49 6.16 -0.77
N HIS A 113 -10.79 6.40 -0.60
CA HIS A 113 -11.43 7.67 -0.94
C HIS A 113 -10.95 8.81 -0.03
N ASP A 114 -10.91 8.61 1.29
CA ASP A 114 -10.37 9.56 2.27
C ASP A 114 -8.91 9.90 1.99
N PHE A 115 -8.09 8.87 1.79
CA PHE A 115 -6.69 9.02 1.40
C PHE A 115 -6.57 9.92 0.16
N SER A 116 -7.38 9.68 -0.87
CA SER A 116 -7.37 10.46 -2.09
C SER A 116 -7.76 11.91 -1.84
N TYR A 117 -8.87 12.15 -1.14
CA TYR A 117 -9.40 13.48 -0.83
C TYR A 117 -8.40 14.32 -0.04
N ARG A 118 -7.92 13.79 1.08
CA ARG A 118 -7.01 14.50 2.01
C ARG A 118 -5.70 14.86 1.32
N ASN A 119 -5.13 13.95 0.55
CA ASN A 119 -3.86 14.19 -0.14
C ASN A 119 -4.00 15.10 -1.36
N TYR A 120 -5.06 15.00 -2.16
CA TYR A 120 -5.24 15.95 -3.25
C TYR A 120 -5.56 17.36 -2.73
N LYS A 121 -6.47 17.51 -1.76
CA LYS A 121 -6.80 18.83 -1.21
C LYS A 121 -5.57 19.53 -0.60
N SER A 122 -4.73 18.80 0.13
CA SER A 122 -3.50 19.36 0.69
C SER A 122 -2.43 19.68 -0.35
N LEU A 123 -2.33 18.92 -1.45
CA LEU A 123 -1.30 19.14 -2.47
C LEU A 123 -1.67 20.19 -3.52
N VAL A 124 -2.91 20.16 -4.02
CA VAL A 124 -3.34 21.02 -5.14
C VAL A 124 -4.34 22.10 -4.73
N GLY A 125 -4.82 22.08 -3.48
CA GLY A 125 -5.86 22.98 -3.00
C GLY A 125 -7.27 22.54 -3.39
N ASN A 126 -8.27 23.07 -2.70
CA ASN A 126 -9.67 22.66 -2.86
C ASN A 126 -10.23 22.94 -4.27
N ALA A 127 -9.91 24.11 -4.84
CA ALA A 127 -10.41 24.51 -6.15
C ALA A 127 -9.91 23.58 -7.27
N ALA A 128 -8.59 23.34 -7.33
CA ALA A 128 -8.01 22.43 -8.32
C ALA A 128 -8.45 20.98 -8.08
N PHE A 129 -8.58 20.55 -6.82
CA PHE A 129 -9.13 19.23 -6.50
C PHE A 129 -10.55 19.06 -7.07
N LYS A 130 -11.45 20.01 -6.83
CA LYS A 130 -12.85 19.95 -7.30
C LYS A 130 -12.92 19.90 -8.83
N ARG A 131 -12.09 20.70 -9.51
CA ARG A 131 -12.04 20.80 -10.98
C ARG A 131 -11.41 19.56 -11.65
N ASP A 132 -10.25 19.11 -11.18
CA ASP A 132 -9.37 18.23 -11.98
C ASP A 132 -9.27 16.78 -11.43
N HIS A 133 -9.69 16.55 -10.18
CA HIS A 133 -9.41 15.27 -9.49
C HIS A 133 -10.66 14.62 -8.90
N LYS A 134 -11.58 15.40 -8.34
CA LYS A 134 -12.72 14.91 -7.55
C LYS A 134 -13.55 13.86 -8.30
N LEU A 135 -13.93 14.12 -9.55
CA LEU A 135 -14.75 13.20 -10.34
C LEU A 135 -14.09 11.82 -10.50
N ARG A 136 -12.78 11.78 -10.77
CA ARG A 136 -12.05 10.52 -10.91
C ARG A 136 -11.97 9.75 -9.59
N VAL A 137 -11.73 10.46 -8.49
CA VAL A 137 -11.66 9.88 -7.15
C VAL A 137 -13.03 9.31 -6.72
N ASP A 138 -14.11 10.03 -6.97
CA ASP A 138 -15.47 9.56 -6.69
C ASP A 138 -15.83 8.32 -7.53
N LYS A 139 -15.46 8.31 -8.82
CA LYS A 139 -15.63 7.13 -9.66
C LYS A 139 -14.79 5.94 -9.16
N ALA A 140 -13.59 6.20 -8.65
CA ALA A 140 -12.73 5.17 -8.08
C ALA A 140 -13.34 4.53 -6.81
N LEU A 141 -14.00 5.33 -5.96
CA LEU A 141 -14.82 4.81 -4.84
C LEU A 141 -15.90 3.88 -5.38
N LEU A 142 -16.73 4.33 -6.32
CA LEU A 142 -17.78 3.48 -6.92
C LEU A 142 -17.21 2.17 -7.47
N GLY A 143 -16.06 2.24 -8.16
CA GLY A 143 -15.37 1.07 -8.67
C GLY A 143 -14.93 0.09 -7.57
N ASP A 144 -14.40 0.58 -6.45
CA ASP A 144 -14.03 -0.28 -5.32
C ASP A 144 -15.26 -0.96 -4.70
N LEU A 145 -16.31 -0.18 -4.43
CA LEU A 145 -17.53 -0.71 -3.82
C LEU A 145 -18.21 -1.75 -4.71
N ASN A 146 -18.22 -1.53 -6.03
CA ASN A 146 -18.74 -2.49 -6.99
C ASN A 146 -17.93 -3.79 -7.04
N ARG A 147 -16.59 -3.74 -6.84
CA ARG A 147 -15.76 -4.94 -6.71
C ARG A 147 -16.10 -5.72 -5.44
N VAL A 148 -16.33 -5.02 -4.33
CA VAL A 148 -16.82 -5.65 -3.09
C VAL A 148 -18.14 -6.39 -3.35
N CYS A 149 -19.09 -5.75 -4.04
CA CYS A 149 -20.37 -6.39 -4.39
C CYS A 149 -20.22 -7.55 -5.39
N GLY A 150 -19.15 -7.57 -6.18
CA GLY A 150 -18.82 -8.66 -7.10
C GLY A 150 -18.19 -9.87 -6.43
N HIS A 151 -17.78 -9.76 -5.16
CA HIS A 151 -17.10 -10.82 -4.42
C HIS A 151 -17.94 -12.10 -4.35
N ARG A 152 -17.28 -13.25 -4.56
CA ARG A 152 -17.87 -14.58 -4.42
C ARG A 152 -17.37 -15.20 -3.12
N PHE A 153 -18.30 -15.58 -2.24
CA PHE A 153 -17.97 -16.22 -0.98
C PHE A 153 -17.79 -17.73 -1.20
N TRP A 154 -16.63 -18.27 -0.82
CA TRP A 154 -16.24 -19.66 -1.12
C TRP A 154 -16.97 -20.71 -0.25
N ALA A 155 -17.46 -20.31 0.92
CA ALA A 155 -18.30 -21.10 1.82
C ALA A 155 -19.46 -20.21 2.31
N ASP A 156 -20.31 -19.80 1.37
CA ASP A 156 -21.42 -18.90 1.65
C ASP A 156 -22.52 -19.61 2.46
N PRO A 157 -22.80 -19.20 3.72
CA PRO A 157 -23.83 -19.85 4.51
C PRO A 157 -25.25 -19.46 4.06
N LEU A 158 -25.39 -18.48 3.16
CA LEU A 158 -26.69 -17.96 2.75
C LEU A 158 -27.27 -18.74 1.57
N PRO A 159 -28.61 -18.92 1.53
CA PRO A 159 -29.30 -19.42 0.34
C PRO A 159 -29.00 -18.54 -0.89
N ALA A 160 -28.94 -19.15 -2.08
CA ALA A 160 -28.61 -18.45 -3.32
C ALA A 160 -29.56 -17.28 -3.64
N SER A 161 -30.84 -17.42 -3.34
CA SER A 161 -31.86 -16.37 -3.51
C SER A 161 -31.58 -15.17 -2.61
N GLU A 162 -31.24 -15.42 -1.34
CA GLU A 162 -30.86 -14.39 -0.39
C GLU A 162 -29.55 -13.71 -0.80
N ARG A 163 -28.54 -14.47 -1.21
CA ARG A 163 -27.28 -13.92 -1.74
C ARG A 163 -27.52 -13.00 -2.94
N SER A 164 -28.37 -13.40 -3.87
CA SER A 164 -28.73 -12.57 -5.05
C SER A 164 -29.36 -11.24 -4.64
N ARG A 165 -30.33 -11.28 -3.71
CA ARG A 165 -30.96 -10.07 -3.14
C ARG A 165 -29.95 -9.15 -2.46
N LEU A 166 -29.08 -9.71 -1.62
CA LEU A 166 -28.05 -8.95 -0.90
C LEU A 166 -27.01 -8.36 -1.85
N LYS A 167 -26.64 -9.07 -2.91
CA LYS A 167 -25.76 -8.56 -3.98
C LYS A 167 -26.39 -7.35 -4.69
N ALA A 168 -27.67 -7.43 -5.06
CA ALA A 168 -28.38 -6.30 -5.66
C ALA A 168 -28.46 -5.10 -4.70
N ALA A 169 -28.74 -5.35 -3.42
CA ALA A 169 -28.74 -4.32 -2.38
C ALA A 169 -27.35 -3.67 -2.22
N CYS A 170 -26.28 -4.44 -2.28
CA CYS A 170 -24.90 -3.94 -2.26
C CYS A 170 -24.63 -2.96 -3.40
N TYR A 171 -24.96 -3.31 -4.65
CA TYR A 171 -24.78 -2.40 -5.78
C TYR A 171 -25.60 -1.11 -5.66
N LYS A 172 -26.84 -1.21 -5.14
CA LYS A 172 -27.67 -0.04 -4.85
C LYS A 172 -27.03 0.85 -3.79
N ALA A 173 -26.48 0.26 -2.73
CA ALA A 173 -25.75 0.98 -1.70
C ALA A 173 -24.49 1.65 -2.28
N ALA A 174 -23.67 0.95 -3.07
CA ALA A 174 -22.49 1.52 -3.73
C ALA A 174 -22.82 2.78 -4.54
N LYS A 175 -23.93 2.75 -5.29
CA LYS A 175 -24.43 3.91 -6.03
C LYS A 175 -24.88 5.06 -5.10
N LYS A 176 -25.51 4.76 -3.97
CA LYS A 176 -25.88 5.76 -2.96
C LYS A 176 -24.66 6.47 -2.37
N TYR A 177 -23.60 5.72 -2.05
CA TYR A 177 -22.34 6.26 -1.53
C TYR A 177 -21.69 7.19 -2.54
N TYR A 178 -21.57 6.73 -3.79
CA TYR A 178 -21.07 7.55 -4.89
C TYR A 178 -21.88 8.85 -5.05
N ASN A 179 -23.21 8.77 -5.10
CA ASN A 179 -24.06 9.94 -5.26
C ASN A 179 -23.90 10.94 -4.10
N ALA A 180 -23.78 10.45 -2.86
CA ALA A 180 -23.56 11.31 -1.70
C ALA A 180 -22.24 12.08 -1.80
N VAL A 181 -21.13 11.41 -2.11
CA VAL A 181 -19.83 12.09 -2.26
C VAL A 181 -19.78 13.00 -3.48
N ARG A 182 -20.51 12.66 -4.57
CA ARG A 182 -20.65 13.53 -5.75
C ARG A 182 -21.35 14.83 -5.39
N ALA A 183 -22.42 14.76 -4.60
CA ALA A 183 -23.22 15.90 -4.18
C ALA A 183 -22.53 16.78 -3.12
N ALA A 184 -21.68 16.19 -2.26
CA ALA A 184 -20.96 16.89 -1.19
C ALA A 184 -19.78 17.77 -1.69
N GLY A 185 -19.97 18.51 -2.78
CA GLY A 185 -18.92 19.23 -3.51
C GLY A 185 -18.80 20.71 -3.21
#